data_AF-G4CKI5-F1
#
_entry.id   AF-G4CKI5-F1
#
_cell.length_a   1.000
_cell.length_b   1.000
_cell.length_c   1.000
_cell.angle_alpha   90.00
_cell.angle_beta   90.00
_cell.angle_gamma   90.00
#
_symmetry.space_group_name_H-M   'P 1'
#
loop_
_entity.id
_entity.type
_entity.pdbx_description
1 polymer ?
#
loop_
_entity_poly.entity_id
_entity_poly.type
_entity_poly.pdbx_seq_one_letter_code
_entity_poly.pdbx_strand_id
1 'polypeptide(L)'
;MHIIKKINNQLYPLSEFIFERKYIPCLCRAKPSLFEIFFSEERWKNIKLEVNDFDINRIGHYSPIGVGGPWWIYSDALITLRRHESIPDRLEFVDLAFFELYAGWFWAIKDGKFTEDYHGKDEEEQLNETVYPLQD
;
A
#
# COMPACT_ATOMS: atom_id res chain seq x y z
N MET A 1 3.09 11.32 5.71
CA MET A 1 2.31 11.94 4.62
C MET A 1 2.96 11.52 3.31
N HIS A 2 2.36 10.58 2.59
CA HIS A 2 2.89 10.12 1.30
C HIS A 2 2.28 10.94 0.19
N ILE A 3 3.15 11.38 -0.72
CA ILE A 3 2.77 12.26 -1.81
C ILE A 3 2.68 11.40 -3.07
N ILE A 4 1.49 11.32 -3.65
CA ILE A 4 1.30 10.75 -4.99
C ILE A 4 1.50 11.90 -5.98
N LYS A 5 2.56 11.85 -6.80
CA LYS A 5 2.92 12.96 -7.72
C LYS A 5 2.43 12.75 -9.15
N LYS A 6 1.90 11.57 -9.51
CA LYS A 6 1.54 11.31 -10.90
C LYS A 6 0.26 10.49 -11.02
N ILE A 7 -0.78 11.16 -11.48
CA ILE A 7 -1.95 10.57 -12.13
C ILE A 7 -1.67 10.67 -13.63
N ASN A 8 -1.80 9.58 -14.37
CA ASN A 8 -1.69 9.67 -15.83
C ASN A 8 -2.90 10.46 -16.37
N ASN A 9 -2.65 11.65 -16.93
CA ASN A 9 -3.62 12.75 -17.11
C ASN A 9 -4.75 12.53 -18.17
N GLN A 10 -4.96 11.30 -18.65
CA GLN A 10 -5.82 11.07 -19.82
C GLN A 10 -7.32 10.91 -19.53
N LEU A 11 -7.80 10.99 -18.28
CA LEU A 11 -9.17 10.57 -17.90
C LEU A 11 -9.94 11.55 -16.98
N TYR A 12 -9.70 12.86 -17.15
CA TYR A 12 -9.97 13.93 -16.17
C TYR A 12 -11.43 14.35 -15.86
N PRO A 13 -12.51 13.60 -16.19
CA PRO A 13 -13.73 13.74 -15.38
C PRO A 13 -14.05 12.49 -14.55
N LEU A 14 -13.52 11.31 -14.91
CA LEU A 14 -13.75 10.05 -14.19
C LEU A 14 -12.87 9.92 -12.93
N SER A 15 -11.77 10.68 -12.88
CA SER A 15 -10.87 10.74 -11.73
C SER A 15 -11.47 11.44 -10.52
N GLU A 16 -12.38 12.41 -10.68
CA GLU A 16 -12.90 13.15 -9.51
C GLU A 16 -13.73 12.27 -8.57
N PHE A 17 -14.48 11.31 -9.13
CA PHE A 17 -15.26 10.36 -8.35
C PHE A 17 -14.39 9.48 -7.44
N ILE A 18 -13.08 9.40 -7.69
CA ILE A 18 -12.16 8.66 -6.82
C ILE A 18 -12.05 9.31 -5.44
N PHE A 19 -12.21 10.64 -5.35
CA PHE A 19 -12.08 11.38 -4.10
C PHE A 19 -13.35 11.36 -3.26
N GLU A 20 -14.48 10.97 -3.86
CA GLU A 20 -15.76 10.81 -3.15
C GLU A 20 -15.92 9.42 -2.53
N ARG A 21 -15.07 8.46 -2.91
CA ARG A 21 -15.13 7.08 -2.44
C ARG A 21 -14.13 6.81 -1.34
N LYS A 22 -14.53 5.90 -0.45
CA LYS A 22 -13.66 5.32 0.57
C LYS A 22 -13.39 3.86 0.23
N TYR A 23 -12.20 3.39 0.61
CA TYR A 23 -11.82 1.98 0.55
C TYR A 23 -11.97 1.36 -0.85
N ILE A 24 -11.40 2.05 -1.83
CA ILE A 24 -11.40 1.64 -3.21
C ILE A 24 -10.47 0.42 -3.36
N PRO A 25 -10.93 -0.70 -3.95
CA PRO A 25 -10.07 -1.84 -4.20
C PRO A 25 -8.99 -1.55 -5.23
N CYS A 26 -7.75 -1.89 -4.89
CA CYS A 26 -6.59 -1.73 -5.73
C CYS A 26 -5.54 -2.81 -5.48
N LEU A 27 -4.57 -2.91 -6.39
CA LEU A 27 -3.36 -3.69 -6.24
C LEU A 27 -2.20 -2.73 -6.02
N CYS A 28 -1.45 -2.97 -4.95
CA CYS A 28 -0.21 -2.27 -4.66
C CYS A 28 0.98 -3.10 -5.15
N ARG A 29 1.93 -2.44 -5.81
CA ARG A 29 3.21 -3.02 -6.22
C ARG A 29 4.35 -2.13 -5.76
N ALA A 30 5.22 -2.62 -4.89
CA ALA A 30 6.30 -1.83 -4.31
C ALA A 30 7.65 -2.55 -4.37
N LYS A 31 8.72 -1.78 -4.57
CA LYS A 31 10.13 -2.16 -4.38
C LYS A 31 10.88 -0.92 -3.89
N PRO A 32 12.15 -1.00 -3.47
CA PRO A 32 12.84 0.16 -2.86
C PRO A 32 12.80 1.48 -3.65
N SER A 33 12.75 1.43 -4.98
CA SER A 33 12.77 2.62 -5.84
C SER A 33 11.43 2.99 -6.48
N LEU A 34 10.37 2.18 -6.29
CA LEU A 34 9.12 2.36 -7.01
C LEU A 34 7.94 1.76 -6.24
N PHE A 35 6.90 2.55 -6.00
CA PHE A 35 5.62 2.09 -5.46
C PHE A 35 4.48 2.60 -6.35
N GLU A 36 3.74 1.65 -6.89
CA GLU A 36 2.64 1.85 -7.82
C GLU A 36 1.32 1.29 -7.27
N ILE A 37 0.22 1.93 -7.65
CA ILE A 37 -1.13 1.49 -7.33
C ILE A 37 -1.93 1.37 -8.62
N PHE A 38 -2.63 0.25 -8.75
CA PHE A 38 -3.49 -0.09 -9.89
C PHE A 38 -4.90 -0.35 -9.37
N PHE A 39 -5.91 0.31 -9.93
CA PHE A 39 -7.29 0.11 -9.48
C PHE A 39 -7.90 -1.15 -10.09
N SER A 40 -8.60 -1.94 -9.28
CA SER A 40 -9.26 -3.16 -9.73
C SER A 40 -10.61 -2.89 -10.40
N GLU A 41 -11.24 -1.74 -10.10
CA GLU A 41 -12.53 -1.36 -10.69
C GLU A 41 -12.36 -0.91 -12.15
N GLU A 42 -13.21 -1.43 -13.06
CA GLU A 42 -13.10 -1.19 -14.50
C GLU A 42 -13.08 0.29 -14.88
N ARG A 43 -13.81 1.12 -14.13
CA ARG A 43 -13.89 2.58 -14.32
C ARG A 43 -12.54 3.28 -14.13
N TRP A 44 -11.63 2.67 -13.37
CA TRP A 44 -10.35 3.26 -12.98
C TRP A 44 -9.15 2.40 -13.35
N LYS A 45 -9.35 1.26 -14.02
CA LYS A 45 -8.27 0.30 -14.39
C LYS A 45 -7.13 0.92 -15.20
N ASN A 46 -7.38 2.02 -15.91
CA ASN A 46 -6.39 2.73 -16.71
C ASN A 46 -5.65 3.83 -15.92
N ILE A 47 -6.07 4.11 -14.68
CA ILE A 47 -5.40 5.02 -13.78
C ILE A 47 -4.32 4.23 -13.04
N LYS A 48 -3.08 4.71 -13.18
CA LYS A 48 -1.94 4.26 -12.41
C LYS A 48 -1.47 5.41 -11.56
N LEU A 49 -1.27 5.15 -10.26
CA LEU A 49 -0.69 6.11 -9.33
C LEU A 49 0.74 5.69 -8.99
N GLU A 50 1.64 6.68 -8.93
CA GLU A 50 3.01 6.49 -8.44
C GLU A 50 3.20 7.25 -7.12
N VAL A 51 3.52 6.49 -6.08
CA VAL A 51 3.76 6.99 -4.74
C VAL A 51 5.20 7.43 -4.65
N ASN A 52 5.42 8.70 -4.29
CA ASN A 52 6.74 9.25 -4.06
C ASN A 52 6.99 9.34 -2.57
N ASP A 53 8.27 9.38 -2.20
CA ASP A 53 8.70 9.63 -0.82
C ASP A 53 8.08 8.58 0.15
N PHE A 54 8.16 7.30 -0.23
CA PHE A 54 7.73 6.17 0.60
C PHE A 54 8.94 5.45 1.20
N ASP A 55 8.73 4.82 2.36
CA ASP A 55 9.73 3.97 3.00
C ASP A 55 9.33 2.52 2.77
N ILE A 56 10.12 1.82 1.93
CA ILE A 56 9.87 0.41 1.61
C ILE A 56 9.93 -0.49 2.84
N ASN A 57 10.77 -0.18 3.83
CA ASN A 57 10.86 -0.97 5.06
C ASN A 57 9.57 -0.80 5.85
N ARG A 58 9.06 0.43 5.93
CA ARG A 58 7.80 0.71 6.61
C ARG A 58 6.62 0.03 5.91
N ILE A 59 6.54 0.07 4.58
CA ILE A 59 5.49 -0.62 3.81
C ILE A 59 5.63 -2.14 3.91
N GLY A 60 6.86 -2.66 3.85
CA GLY A 60 7.15 -4.09 3.96
C GLY A 60 6.85 -4.68 5.33
N HIS A 61 6.76 -3.87 6.39
CA HIS A 61 6.16 -4.35 7.63
C HIS A 61 4.70 -4.73 7.41
N TYR A 62 3.94 -3.97 6.63
CA TYR A 62 2.52 -4.20 6.39
C TYR A 62 2.22 -5.07 5.17
N SER A 63 3.18 -5.80 4.64
CA SER A 63 2.88 -6.72 3.55
C SER A 63 3.70 -7.98 3.74
N PRO A 64 3.08 -9.17 3.77
CA PRO A 64 3.85 -10.39 3.72
C PRO A 64 4.78 -10.31 2.50
N ILE A 65 6.05 -10.64 2.70
CA ILE A 65 7.02 -10.72 1.60
C ILE A 65 6.57 -11.89 0.73
N GLY A 66 5.85 -11.59 -0.35
CA GLY A 66 5.51 -12.58 -1.36
C GLY A 66 6.78 -13.19 -1.94
N VAL A 67 6.73 -14.49 -2.25
CA VAL A 67 7.77 -15.25 -2.97
C VAL A 67 7.97 -14.69 -4.39
N GLY A 68 8.62 -13.53 -4.47
CA GLY A 68 9.00 -12.86 -5.70
C GLY A 68 10.47 -12.50 -5.64
N GLY A 69 11.26 -13.00 -6.59
CA GLY A 69 12.65 -12.57 -6.78
C GLY A 69 12.79 -11.05 -6.95
N PRO A 70 14.03 -10.55 -7.08
CA PRO A 70 14.51 -9.26 -6.56
C PRO A 70 13.41 -8.27 -6.13
N TRP A 71 12.87 -8.56 -4.94
CA TRP A 71 12.10 -7.78 -3.96
C TRP A 71 11.02 -6.84 -4.47
N TRP A 72 10.08 -7.38 -5.24
CA TRP A 72 8.78 -6.73 -5.42
C TRP A 72 7.76 -7.27 -4.42
N ILE A 73 7.14 -6.37 -3.67
CA ILE A 73 5.98 -6.58 -2.84
C ILE A 73 4.74 -6.41 -3.71
N TYR A 74 3.82 -7.37 -3.64
CA TYR A 74 2.49 -7.31 -4.25
C TYR A 74 1.46 -7.55 -3.16
N SER A 75 0.45 -6.68 -3.07
CA SER A 75 -0.62 -6.86 -2.10
C SER A 75 -1.92 -6.26 -2.62
N ASP A 76 -3.01 -7.02 -2.48
CA ASP A 76 -4.36 -6.49 -2.61
C ASP A 76 -4.59 -5.47 -1.49
N ALA A 77 -5.16 -4.34 -1.86
CA ALA A 77 -5.25 -3.17 -0.99
C ALA A 77 -6.62 -2.49 -1.10
N LEU A 78 -6.98 -1.77 -0.04
CA LEU A 78 -8.07 -0.81 -0.03
C LEU A 78 -7.49 0.58 0.20
N ILE A 79 -7.91 1.55 -0.62
CA ILE A 79 -7.36 2.90 -0.57
C ILE A 79 -8.44 3.98 -0.49
N THR A 80 -8.21 4.98 0.34
CA THR A 80 -8.98 6.22 0.35
C THR A 80 -8.03 7.37 0.02
N LEU A 81 -8.40 8.19 -0.95
CA LEU A 81 -7.57 9.30 -1.43
C LEU A 81 -8.24 10.64 -1.19
N ARG A 82 -7.43 11.66 -0.97
CA ARG A 82 -7.87 13.06 -1.04
C ARG A 82 -6.87 13.91 -1.81
N ARG A 83 -7.35 15.06 -2.30
CA ARG A 83 -6.49 16.12 -2.80
C ARG A 83 -5.73 16.75 -1.64
N HIS A 84 -4.46 17.06 -1.86
CA HIS A 84 -3.68 17.84 -0.91
C HIS A 84 -4.23 19.27 -0.86
N GLU A 85 -4.45 19.80 0.34
CA GLU A 85 -5.16 21.08 0.54
C GLU A 85 -4.45 22.27 -0.14
N SER A 86 -3.11 22.30 -0.09
CA SER A 86 -2.32 23.42 -0.61
C SER A 86 -1.60 23.18 -1.94
N ILE A 87 -1.66 21.96 -2.51
CA ILE A 87 -0.85 21.59 -3.69
C ILE A 87 -1.76 20.87 -4.70
N PRO A 88 -2.23 21.55 -5.76
CA PRO A 88 -3.29 21.08 -6.65
C PRO A 88 -3.06 19.71 -7.32
N ASP A 89 -1.79 19.34 -7.52
CA ASP A 89 -1.39 18.11 -8.22
C ASP A 89 -0.91 16.99 -7.28
N ARG A 90 -1.04 17.18 -5.97
CA ARG A 90 -0.67 16.15 -4.98
C ARG A 90 -1.91 15.48 -4.42
N LEU A 91 -1.83 14.16 -4.33
CA LEU A 91 -2.78 13.37 -3.57
C LEU A 91 -2.13 12.81 -2.32
N GLU A 92 -2.98 12.53 -1.34
CA GLU A 92 -2.62 11.93 -0.07
C GLU A 92 -3.45 10.69 0.19
N PHE A 93 -2.84 9.69 0.83
CA PHE A 93 -3.59 8.61 1.46
C PHE A 93 -4.31 9.14 2.70
N VAL A 94 -5.63 8.96 2.72
CA VAL A 94 -6.40 9.02 3.97
C VAL A 94 -6.34 7.66 4.64
N ASP A 95 -6.59 6.60 3.88
CA ASP A 95 -6.52 5.22 4.38
C ASP A 95 -5.80 4.34 3.35
N LEU A 96 -5.03 3.38 3.86
CA LEU A 96 -4.43 2.29 3.10
C LEU A 96 -4.49 1.03 3.96
N ALA A 97 -5.25 0.04 3.53
CA ALA A 97 -5.22 -1.31 4.10
C ALA A 97 -4.63 -2.29 3.10
N PHE A 98 -3.91 -3.28 3.61
CA PHE A 98 -3.44 -4.43 2.85
C PHE A 98 -4.21 -5.68 3.26
N PHE A 99 -4.30 -6.65 2.36
CA PHE A 99 -4.86 -7.96 2.62
C PHE A 99 -3.74 -8.99 2.80
N GLU A 100 -3.87 -9.80 3.84
CA GLU A 100 -3.07 -11.00 4.09
C GLU A 100 -4.04 -12.18 4.25
N LEU A 101 -3.65 -13.36 3.76
CA LEU A 101 -4.54 -14.52 3.63
C LEU A 101 -5.08 -15.03 4.97
N TYR A 102 -4.27 -14.98 6.03
CA TYR A 102 -4.58 -15.50 7.36
C TYR A 102 -5.12 -14.42 8.30
N ALA A 103 -4.64 -13.17 8.18
CA ALA A 103 -5.04 -12.04 9.02
C ALA A 103 -6.19 -11.21 8.44
N GLY A 104 -6.49 -11.35 7.15
CA GLY A 104 -7.48 -10.54 6.45
C GLY A 104 -6.99 -9.12 6.18
N TRP A 105 -7.90 -8.14 6.29
CA TRP A 105 -7.58 -6.73 6.05
C TRP A 105 -6.99 -6.08 7.29
N PHE A 106 -5.88 -5.37 7.12
CA PHE A 106 -5.26 -4.59 8.19
C PHE A 106 -4.79 -3.25 7.66
N TRP A 107 -4.87 -2.23 8.51
CA TRP A 107 -4.53 -0.87 8.15
C TRP A 107 -3.03 -0.66 8.23
N ALA A 108 -2.43 -0.19 7.14
CA ALA A 108 -1.09 0.40 7.15
C ALA A 108 -1.16 1.90 7.42
N ILE A 109 -2.17 2.57 6.84
CA ILE A 109 -2.47 3.98 7.06
C ILE A 109 -3.94 4.10 7.41
N LYS A 110 -4.24 4.82 8.50
CA LYS A 110 -5.58 5.17 8.94
C LYS A 110 -5.63 6.65 9.28
N ASP A 111 -6.62 7.37 8.75
CA ASP A 111 -6.80 8.81 8.97
C ASP A 111 -5.52 9.64 8.70
N GLY A 112 -4.80 9.27 7.63
CA GLY A 112 -3.58 9.92 7.16
C GLY A 112 -2.30 9.59 7.96
N LYS A 113 -2.40 8.73 8.97
CA LYS A 113 -1.30 8.32 9.83
C LYS A 113 -1.01 6.84 9.66
N PHE A 114 0.25 6.46 9.75
CA PHE A 114 0.59 5.05 9.88
C PHE A 114 0.04 4.50 11.19
N THR A 115 -0.46 3.28 11.14
CA THR A 115 -0.86 2.53 12.33
C THR A 115 0.37 1.95 13.02
N GLU A 116 0.19 1.41 14.22
CA GLU A 116 1.21 0.60 14.91
C GLU A 116 0.84 -0.90 14.87
N ASP A 117 -0.31 -1.22 14.27
CA ASP A 117 -1.07 -2.45 14.53
C ASP A 117 -0.58 -3.71 13.80
N TYR A 118 0.49 -3.65 13.01
CA TYR A 118 0.95 -4.86 12.31
C TYR A 118 1.90 -5.70 13.18
N HIS A 119 1.30 -6.68 13.85
CA HIS A 119 1.97 -7.76 14.58
C HIS A 119 2.08 -9.05 13.76
N GLY A 120 2.32 -8.99 12.45
CA GLY A 120 2.47 -10.20 11.61
C GLY A 120 3.81 -10.92 11.74
N LYS A 121 4.56 -10.72 12.84
CA LYS A 121 5.89 -11.31 13.05
C LYS A 121 5.96 -12.36 14.16
N ASP A 122 4.92 -12.54 14.95
CA ASP A 122 5.05 -13.36 16.17
C ASP A 122 5.07 -14.88 15.94
N GLU A 123 4.79 -15.40 14.74
CA GLU A 123 4.81 -16.86 14.50
C GLU A 123 6.01 -17.37 13.69
N GLU A 124 6.50 -16.65 12.67
CA GLU A 124 7.68 -17.12 11.89
C GLU A 124 9.03 -16.89 12.60
N GLU A 125 9.17 -15.81 13.38
CA GLU A 125 10.40 -15.55 14.15
C GLU A 125 10.54 -16.56 15.31
N GLN A 126 9.41 -16.95 15.94
CA GLN A 126 9.38 -18.01 16.96
C GLN A 126 9.63 -19.42 16.39
N LEU A 127 9.11 -19.73 15.19
CA LEU A 127 9.37 -21.03 14.55
C LEU A 127 10.83 -21.21 14.15
N ASN A 128 11.51 -20.14 13.69
CA ASN A 128 12.93 -20.21 13.35
C ASN A 128 13.84 -20.39 14.56
N GLU A 129 13.51 -19.78 15.71
CA GLU A 129 14.24 -19.99 16.97
C GLU A 129 14.04 -21.39 17.55
N THR A 130 12.87 -22.02 17.31
CA THR A 130 12.60 -23.38 17.79
C THR A 130 13.22 -24.48 16.93
N VAL A 131 13.45 -24.23 15.63
CA VAL A 131 13.92 -25.25 14.68
C VAL A 131 15.45 -25.24 14.47
N TYR A 132 16.11 -24.09 14.64
CA TYR A 132 17.56 -23.99 14.57
C TYR A 132 18.10 -23.24 15.79
N PRO A 133 18.28 -23.90 16.95
CA PRO A 133 19.06 -23.31 18.02
C PRO A 133 20.45 -22.99 17.47
N LEU A 134 20.82 -21.71 17.50
CA LEU A 134 22.17 -21.26 17.20
C LEU A 134 23.13 -22.13 18.03
N GLN A 135 23.86 -23.01 17.36
CA GLN A 135 24.97 -23.72 17.99
C GLN A 135 26.11 -22.71 18.12
N ASP A 136 26.55 -22.51 19.37
CA ASP A 136 27.69 -21.67 19.75
C ASP A 136 28.98 -22.00 18.97
#